data_AF-A0A4Y3VH00-F1
#
_entry.id   AF-A0A4Y3VH00-F1
#
_cell.length_a   1.000
_cell.length_b   1.000
_cell.length_c   1.000
_cell.angle_alpha   90.00
_cell.angle_beta   90.00
_cell.angle_gamma   90.00
#
_symmetry.space_group_name_H-M   'P 1'
#
loop_
_entity.id
_entity.type
_entity.pdbx_description
1 polymer ?
#
loop_
_entity_poly.entity_id
_entity_poly.type
_entity_poly.pdbx_seq_one_letter_code
_entity_poly.pdbx_strand_id
1 'polypeptide(L)'
;MGHLERPRRIVQPGGAGTPPSTSSDALRRTDQGLTTSGGARRTVGAPGPAAPLRRERLAPRPQGLRDAVGRLDAGLEEQARRQLAQWIGEEYQASYGEVPLGFFARCYLGPPYVDHQLNLFQVIIRHFAPSDPVPEPFAGARMLVRSGGYAFVEVYSGGLLLPVLDDGTVVRP
;
A
#
# COMPACT_ATOMS: atom_id res chain seq x y z
N MET A 1 -17.35 -48.03 15.46
CA MET A 1 -16.62 -48.96 14.58
C MET A 1 -17.30 -48.93 13.22
N GLY A 2 -16.60 -48.48 12.19
CA GLY A 2 -17.09 -48.38 10.82
C GLY A 2 -15.87 -48.48 9.90
N HIS A 3 -15.97 -49.34 8.90
CA HIS A 3 -14.88 -50.13 8.37
C HIS A 3 -14.13 -49.44 7.23
N LEU A 4 -12.88 -49.86 7.08
CA LEU A 4 -11.90 -49.58 6.05
C LEU A 4 -12.47 -49.78 4.63
N GLU A 5 -12.07 -48.96 3.66
CA GLU A 5 -11.50 -49.47 2.40
C GLU A 5 -10.83 -48.36 1.57
N ARG A 6 -9.54 -48.57 1.26
CA ARG A 6 -8.77 -47.88 0.22
C ARG A 6 -8.56 -48.90 -0.91
N PRO A 7 -8.76 -48.55 -2.20
CA PRO A 7 -8.14 -49.29 -3.27
C PRO A 7 -6.75 -48.73 -3.62
N ARG A 8 -5.79 -49.64 -3.74
CA ARG A 8 -4.39 -49.41 -4.12
C ARG A 8 -4.21 -49.41 -5.65
N ARG A 9 -3.35 -48.49 -6.11
CA ARG A 9 -2.17 -48.69 -6.98
C ARG A 9 -2.31 -49.51 -8.28
N ILE A 10 -1.97 -48.88 -9.42
CA ILE A 10 -1.18 -49.51 -10.48
C ILE A 10 -0.12 -48.51 -10.97
N VAL A 11 1.14 -48.95 -10.94
CA VAL A 11 2.32 -48.37 -11.61
C VAL A 11 2.82 -49.47 -12.53
N GLN A 12 3.09 -49.19 -13.82
CA GLN A 12 4.14 -49.85 -14.62
C GLN A 12 4.31 -49.23 -16.05
N PRO A 13 5.37 -49.55 -16.82
CA PRO A 13 6.37 -48.55 -17.24
C PRO A 13 6.65 -48.49 -18.77
N GLY A 14 7.46 -47.50 -19.17
CA GLY A 14 8.52 -47.62 -20.19
C GLY A 14 8.16 -47.84 -21.67
N GLY A 15 8.57 -46.91 -22.54
CA GLY A 15 8.67 -47.15 -23.99
C GLY A 15 9.13 -45.93 -24.78
N ALA A 16 10.40 -45.92 -25.19
CA ALA A 16 11.01 -44.94 -26.08
C ALA A 16 10.66 -45.21 -27.56
N GLY A 17 10.60 -44.17 -28.39
CA GLY A 17 10.45 -44.28 -29.85
C GLY A 17 10.46 -42.91 -30.55
N THR A 18 11.58 -42.59 -31.20
CA THR A 18 11.93 -41.41 -32.02
C THR A 18 11.20 -41.43 -33.39
N PRO A 19 11.08 -40.28 -34.11
CA PRO A 19 10.00 -40.01 -35.08
C PRO A 19 10.41 -40.25 -36.55
N PRO A 20 9.49 -40.10 -37.52
CA PRO A 20 9.87 -39.93 -38.91
C PRO A 20 9.96 -38.45 -39.33
N SER A 21 11.13 -38.13 -39.87
CA SER A 21 11.47 -37.01 -40.73
C SER A 21 10.85 -37.12 -42.12
N THR A 22 10.40 -35.99 -42.69
CA THR A 22 10.33 -35.78 -44.15
C THR A 22 10.75 -34.34 -44.48
N SER A 23 11.94 -34.23 -45.08
CA SER A 23 12.34 -33.46 -46.28
C SER A 23 11.46 -32.31 -46.77
N SER A 24 11.91 -31.24 -47.42
CA SER A 24 13.18 -30.56 -47.73
C SER A 24 12.79 -29.36 -48.61
N ASP A 25 13.66 -28.36 -48.69
CA ASP A 25 13.70 -27.26 -49.68
C ASP A 25 12.61 -26.17 -49.62
N ALA A 26 12.90 -24.89 -49.88
CA ALA A 26 14.13 -24.13 -50.04
C ALA A 26 13.74 -22.62 -50.12
N LEU A 27 14.76 -21.76 -50.03
CA LEU A 27 14.86 -20.40 -50.58
C LEU A 27 14.62 -19.17 -49.64
N ARG A 28 15.75 -18.73 -49.06
CA ARG A 28 16.46 -17.46 -49.37
C ARG A 28 15.89 -16.09 -48.94
N ARG A 29 16.79 -15.32 -48.29
CA ARG A 29 16.86 -13.84 -48.13
C ARG A 29 15.90 -13.24 -47.09
N THR A 30 16.25 -12.29 -46.22
CA THR A 30 17.27 -11.22 -46.16
C THR A 30 17.63 -10.92 -44.69
N ASP A 31 18.76 -10.26 -44.48
CA ASP A 31 19.15 -9.67 -43.22
C ASP A 31 18.20 -8.53 -42.80
N GLN A 32 17.96 -8.43 -41.49
CA GLN A 32 17.73 -7.14 -40.85
C GLN A 32 18.05 -7.26 -39.37
N GLY A 33 19.18 -6.65 -39.00
CA GLY A 33 19.55 -6.46 -37.60
C GLY A 33 18.52 -5.59 -36.90
N LEU A 34 18.04 -6.05 -35.75
CA LEU A 34 17.30 -5.21 -34.81
C LEU A 34 18.14 -5.04 -33.55
N THR A 35 18.68 -3.84 -33.42
CA THR A 35 19.34 -3.28 -32.26
C THR A 35 18.38 -3.30 -31.06
N THR A 36 18.66 -4.07 -30.02
CA THR A 36 18.01 -3.89 -28.72
C THR A 36 18.70 -2.74 -27.99
N SER A 37 18.16 -1.54 -28.19
CA SER A 37 18.48 -0.33 -27.45
C SER A 37 18.32 -0.56 -25.94
N GLY A 38 19.34 -0.17 -25.18
CA GLY A 38 19.41 -0.32 -23.74
C GLY A 38 18.26 0.35 -23.00
N GLY A 39 17.56 -0.44 -22.18
CA GLY A 39 16.75 0.07 -21.10
C GLY A 39 17.66 0.36 -19.90
N ALA A 40 18.17 1.59 -19.80
CA ALA A 40 18.84 2.06 -18.61
C ALA A 40 17.90 1.88 -17.41
N ARG A 41 18.29 1.02 -16.48
CA ARG A 41 17.63 0.83 -15.19
C ARG A 41 17.66 2.18 -14.48
N ARG A 42 16.52 2.89 -14.45
CA ARG A 42 16.40 4.15 -13.69
C ARG A 42 16.64 3.82 -12.22
N THR A 43 17.86 4.08 -11.77
CA THR A 43 18.19 4.22 -10.36
C THR A 43 17.36 5.39 -9.86
N VAL A 44 16.35 5.11 -9.03
CA VAL A 44 15.71 6.15 -8.22
C VAL A 44 16.85 6.74 -7.40
N GLY A 45 17.22 7.99 -7.69
CA GLY A 45 18.28 8.68 -6.97
C GLY A 45 17.98 8.67 -5.47
N ALA A 46 19.04 8.61 -4.66
CA ALA A 46 18.90 8.77 -3.22
C ALA A 46 18.04 10.01 -2.92
N PRO A 47 17.10 9.94 -1.96
CA PRO A 47 16.31 11.11 -1.60
C PRO A 47 17.28 12.23 -1.23
N GLY A 48 17.10 13.40 -1.85
CA GLY A 48 17.78 14.61 -1.42
C GLY A 48 17.48 14.88 0.06
N PRO A 49 18.25 15.77 0.71
CA PRO A 49 18.02 16.08 2.12
C PRO A 49 16.55 16.47 2.33
N ALA A 50 15.91 15.81 3.31
CA ALA A 50 14.52 16.08 3.65
C ALA A 50 14.35 17.58 3.88
N ALA A 51 13.37 18.19 3.21
CA ALA A 51 13.04 19.59 3.44
C ALA A 51 12.78 19.80 4.94
N PRO A 52 13.27 20.91 5.54
CA PRO A 52 13.10 21.14 6.95
C PRO A 52 11.62 21.13 7.34
N LEU A 53 11.29 20.49 8.46
CA LEU A 53 9.93 20.42 8.98
C LEU A 53 9.39 21.83 9.23
N ARG A 54 8.35 22.21 8.50
CA ARG A 54 7.62 23.46 8.70
C ARG A 54 6.96 23.46 10.08
N ARG A 55 7.03 24.59 10.78
CA ARG A 55 6.52 24.72 12.17
C ARG A 55 5.03 24.41 12.24
N GLU A 56 4.29 24.80 11.21
CA GLU A 56 2.85 24.61 11.06
C GLU A 56 2.47 23.13 11.10
N ARG A 57 3.35 22.21 10.67
CA ARG A 57 3.08 20.76 10.74
C ARG A 57 3.00 20.22 12.16
N LEU A 58 3.62 20.90 13.11
CA LEU A 58 3.58 20.55 14.53
C LEU A 58 2.44 21.25 15.27
N ALA A 59 1.63 22.07 14.58
CA ALA A 59 0.45 22.66 15.16
C ALA A 59 -0.60 21.56 15.45
N PRO A 60 -1.33 21.64 16.58
CA PRO A 60 -2.37 20.68 16.90
C PRO A 60 -3.44 20.57 15.81
N ARG A 61 -3.96 19.35 15.61
CA ARG A 61 -5.06 19.09 14.68
C ARG A 61 -6.39 19.43 15.34
N PRO A 62 -7.19 20.35 14.76
CA PRO A 62 -8.47 20.74 15.34
C PRO A 62 -9.42 19.54 15.36
N GLN A 63 -10.35 19.53 16.32
CA GLN A 63 -11.29 18.41 16.50
C GLN A 63 -12.06 18.10 15.22
N GLY A 64 -12.58 19.11 14.52
CA GLY A 64 -13.34 18.90 13.28
C GLY A 64 -12.54 18.17 12.19
N LEU A 65 -11.22 18.39 12.10
CA LEU A 65 -10.36 17.67 11.19
C LEU A 65 -10.18 16.21 11.61
N ARG A 66 -9.98 15.96 12.90
CA ARG A 66 -9.84 14.59 13.44
C ARG A 66 -11.13 13.78 13.27
N ASP A 67 -12.28 14.40 13.53
CA ASP A 67 -13.59 13.79 13.35
C ASP A 67 -13.83 13.46 11.87
N ALA A 68 -13.44 14.34 10.95
CA ALA A 68 -13.50 14.07 9.52
C ALA A 68 -12.62 12.89 9.11
N VAL A 69 -11.39 12.78 9.62
CA VAL A 69 -10.52 11.62 9.37
C VAL A 69 -11.17 10.33 9.88
N GLY A 70 -11.72 10.34 11.11
CA GLY A 70 -12.43 9.17 11.66
C GLY A 70 -13.64 8.76 10.82
N ARG A 71 -14.37 9.72 10.26
CA ARG A 71 -15.52 9.46 9.37
C ARG A 71 -15.14 8.84 8.03
N LEU A 72 -13.92 9.01 7.55
CA LEU A 72 -13.48 8.33 6.32
C LEU A 72 -13.63 6.80 6.46
N ASP A 73 -13.33 6.24 7.64
CA ASP A 73 -13.42 4.81 7.93
C ASP A 73 -14.85 4.32 8.26
N ALA A 74 -15.84 5.22 8.30
CA ALA A 74 -17.19 4.91 8.77
C ALA A 74 -18.13 4.31 7.69
N GLY A 75 -17.57 3.72 6.63
CA GLY A 75 -18.38 3.08 5.58
C GLY A 75 -19.22 4.05 4.74
N LEU A 76 -18.74 5.29 4.55
CA LEU A 76 -19.43 6.29 3.71
C LEU A 76 -19.62 5.80 2.27
N GLU A 77 -20.69 6.26 1.63
CA GLU A 77 -20.88 6.13 0.19
C GLU A 77 -19.71 6.79 -0.57
N GLU A 78 -19.39 6.26 -1.74
CA GLU A 78 -18.19 6.64 -2.52
C GLU A 78 -18.10 8.16 -2.75
N GLN A 79 -19.20 8.79 -3.15
CA GLN A 79 -19.21 10.24 -3.41
C GLN A 79 -18.98 11.06 -2.14
N ALA A 80 -19.66 10.71 -1.04
CA ALA A 80 -19.49 11.38 0.25
C ALA A 80 -18.07 11.21 0.78
N ARG A 81 -17.48 10.02 0.61
CA ARG A 81 -16.09 9.74 0.99
C ARG A 81 -15.11 10.60 0.19
N ARG A 82 -15.32 10.75 -1.12
CA ARG A 82 -14.48 11.61 -1.98
C ARG A 82 -14.57 13.08 -1.57
N GLN A 83 -15.78 13.58 -1.33
CA GLN A 83 -15.99 14.97 -0.87
C GLN A 83 -15.30 15.23 0.46
N LEU A 84 -15.40 14.28 1.41
CA LEU A 84 -14.74 14.39 2.70
C LEU A 84 -13.21 14.34 2.58
N ALA A 85 -12.68 13.42 1.76
CA ALA A 85 -11.24 13.34 1.51
C ALA A 85 -10.69 14.62 0.84
N GLN A 86 -11.46 15.19 -0.10
CA GLN A 86 -11.14 16.47 -0.72
C GLN A 86 -11.10 17.59 0.33
N TRP A 87 -12.13 17.72 1.16
CA TRP A 87 -12.18 18.74 2.21
C TRP A 87 -11.01 18.60 3.19
N ILE A 88 -10.69 17.37 3.62
CA ILE A 88 -9.51 17.10 4.47
C ILE A 88 -8.24 17.57 3.74
N GLY A 89 -8.08 17.22 2.47
CA GLY A 89 -6.92 17.64 1.67
C GLY A 89 -6.78 19.16 1.58
N GLU A 90 -7.88 19.87 1.32
CA GLU A 90 -7.92 21.33 1.26
C GLU A 90 -7.56 21.96 2.61
N GLU A 91 -8.09 21.43 3.72
CA GLU A 91 -7.77 21.89 5.07
C GLU A 91 -6.28 21.68 5.41
N TYR A 92 -5.71 20.52 5.09
CA TYR A 92 -4.28 20.26 5.30
C TYR A 92 -3.40 21.19 4.46
N GLN A 93 -3.79 21.42 3.21
CA GLN A 93 -3.05 22.31 2.31
C GLN A 93 -3.09 23.76 2.82
N ALA A 94 -4.25 24.24 3.27
CA ALA A 94 -4.42 25.61 3.75
C ALA A 94 -3.72 25.85 5.09
N SER A 95 -3.86 24.92 6.04
CA SER A 95 -3.40 25.10 7.42
C SER A 95 -1.93 24.68 7.63
N TYR A 96 -1.41 23.73 6.84
CA TYR A 96 -0.08 23.13 7.08
C TYR A 96 0.85 23.14 5.85
N GLY A 97 0.32 23.56 4.68
CA GLY A 97 1.09 23.79 3.46
C GLY A 97 1.56 22.53 2.71
N GLU A 98 1.13 21.34 3.14
CA GLU A 98 1.25 20.07 2.40
C GLU A 98 0.14 19.10 2.84
N VAL A 99 -0.40 18.36 1.89
CA VAL A 99 -1.33 17.25 2.12
C VAL A 99 -0.56 15.95 2.36
N PRO A 100 -0.82 15.20 3.45
CA PRO A 100 -0.22 13.89 3.64
C PRO A 100 -0.66 12.91 2.55
N LEU A 101 0.14 11.88 2.27
CA LEU A 101 -0.24 10.77 1.40
C LEU A 101 -1.47 10.04 1.91
N GLY A 102 -1.60 10.00 3.23
CA GLY A 102 -2.72 9.42 3.92
C GLY A 102 -2.47 9.29 5.42
N PHE A 103 -3.35 8.54 6.05
CA PHE A 103 -3.31 8.24 7.48
C PHE A 103 -3.16 6.74 7.68
N PHE A 104 -2.46 6.36 8.75
CA PHE A 104 -2.43 5.00 9.26
C PHE A 104 -2.97 5.00 10.68
N ALA A 105 -3.93 4.14 10.99
CA ALA A 105 -4.54 4.11 12.32
C ALA A 105 -4.98 2.70 12.72
N ARG A 106 -5.37 2.57 13.99
CA ARG A 106 -5.86 1.31 14.55
C ARG A 106 -7.23 0.99 13.94
N CYS A 107 -7.42 -0.24 13.50
CA CYS A 107 -8.71 -0.69 13.02
C CYS A 107 -9.56 -1.21 14.19
N TYR A 108 -10.82 -0.78 14.23
CA TYR A 108 -11.79 -1.17 15.26
C TYR A 108 -12.92 -2.06 14.72
N LEU A 109 -12.82 -2.55 13.48
CA LEU A 109 -13.78 -3.52 12.91
C LEU A 109 -13.76 -4.89 13.62
N GLY A 110 -12.72 -5.16 14.41
CA GLY A 110 -12.50 -6.45 15.06
C GLY A 110 -11.73 -7.44 14.17
N PRO A 111 -11.49 -8.66 14.68
CA PRO A 111 -10.70 -9.66 13.98
C PRO A 111 -11.24 -9.98 12.56
N PRO A 112 -10.36 -10.15 11.56
CA PRO A 112 -8.90 -10.27 11.68
C PRO A 112 -8.14 -8.93 11.66
N TYR A 113 -8.84 -7.79 11.51
CA TYR A 113 -8.21 -6.51 11.25
C TYR A 113 -7.69 -5.83 12.51
N VAL A 114 -6.49 -5.26 12.42
CA VAL A 114 -5.84 -4.56 13.54
C VAL A 114 -5.38 -3.15 13.19
N ASP A 115 -5.13 -2.89 11.91
CA ASP A 115 -4.72 -1.59 11.38
C ASP A 115 -5.47 -1.26 10.09
N HIS A 116 -5.60 0.03 9.77
CA HIS A 116 -6.09 0.48 8.49
C HIS A 116 -5.23 1.62 7.93
N GLN A 117 -5.22 1.70 6.59
CA GLN A 117 -4.68 2.81 5.83
C GLN A 117 -5.84 3.59 5.19
N LEU A 118 -5.80 4.90 5.30
CA LEU A 118 -6.67 5.85 4.61
C LEU A 118 -5.81 6.67 3.64
N ASN A 119 -5.88 6.38 2.34
CA ASN A 119 -5.17 7.15 1.31
C ASN A 119 -6.05 8.31 0.82
N LEU A 120 -5.55 9.54 0.85
CA LEU A 120 -6.34 10.72 0.49
C LEU A 120 -6.49 10.94 -1.02
N PHE A 121 -5.52 10.52 -1.83
CA PHE A 121 -5.51 10.77 -3.28
C PHE A 121 -6.49 9.88 -4.05
N GLN A 122 -6.49 8.60 -3.70
CA GLN A 122 -7.37 7.61 -4.34
C GLN A 122 -8.57 7.26 -3.44
N VAL A 123 -8.63 7.82 -2.23
CA VAL A 123 -9.69 7.57 -1.26
C VAL A 123 -9.82 6.07 -0.96
N ILE A 124 -8.66 5.41 -0.82
CA ILE A 124 -8.57 3.97 -0.57
C ILE A 124 -8.55 3.74 0.94
N ILE A 125 -9.44 2.88 1.39
CA ILE A 125 -9.43 2.32 2.73
C ILE A 125 -8.96 0.87 2.61
N ARG A 126 -7.86 0.55 3.29
CA ARG A 126 -7.35 -0.83 3.34
C ARG A 126 -7.18 -1.25 4.78
N HIS A 127 -7.86 -2.33 5.15
CA HIS A 127 -7.70 -2.98 6.44
C HIS A 127 -6.62 -4.05 6.36
N PHE A 128 -5.85 -4.20 7.43
CA PHE A 128 -4.73 -5.14 7.52
C PHE A 128 -4.92 -6.06 8.72
N ALA A 129 -4.70 -7.35 8.51
CA ALA A 129 -4.46 -8.33 9.55
C ALA A 129 -3.00 -8.25 10.05
N PRO A 130 -2.67 -8.79 11.24
CA PRO A 130 -1.33 -8.69 11.81
C PRO A 130 -0.19 -9.16 10.89
N SER A 131 -0.44 -10.18 10.07
CA SER A 131 0.52 -10.76 9.13
C SER A 131 0.60 -10.04 7.78
N ASP A 132 -0.34 -9.15 7.47
CA ASP A 132 -0.40 -8.54 6.16
C ASP A 132 0.76 -7.56 5.96
N PRO A 133 1.46 -7.60 4.82
CA PRO A 133 2.47 -6.60 4.53
C PRO A 133 1.83 -5.23 4.30
N VAL A 134 2.30 -4.23 5.04
CA VAL A 134 1.93 -2.83 4.82
C VAL A 134 2.90 -2.23 3.80
N PRO A 135 2.41 -1.61 2.71
CA PRO A 135 3.27 -1.02 1.70
C PRO A 135 3.99 0.24 2.23
N GLU A 136 5.21 0.49 1.76
CA GLU A 136 5.87 1.78 1.95
C GLU A 136 5.07 2.90 1.26
N PRO A 137 5.04 4.14 1.81
CA PRO A 137 5.71 4.58 3.04
C PRO A 137 4.94 4.34 4.36
N PHE A 138 3.81 3.63 4.33
CA PHE A 138 2.96 3.44 5.50
C PHE A 138 3.50 2.40 6.49
N ALA A 139 4.41 1.53 6.05
CA ALA A 139 4.97 0.46 6.87
C ALA A 139 5.63 0.99 8.16
N GLY A 140 6.35 2.11 8.07
CA GLY A 140 6.99 2.76 9.22
C GLY A 140 6.01 3.23 10.30
N ALA A 141 4.75 3.51 9.95
CA ALA A 141 3.73 3.96 10.89
C ALA A 141 3.15 2.81 11.74
N ARG A 142 3.35 1.55 11.33
CA ARG A 142 2.63 0.41 11.94
C ARG A 142 2.96 0.22 13.41
N MET A 143 4.23 0.34 13.79
CA MET A 143 4.62 0.19 15.19
C MET A 143 4.07 1.31 16.08
N LEU A 144 3.99 2.54 15.55
CA LEU A 144 3.41 3.68 16.24
C LEU A 144 1.92 3.45 16.51
N VAL A 145 1.17 3.08 15.49
CA VAL A 145 -0.27 2.78 15.61
C VAL A 145 -0.53 1.64 16.61
N ARG A 146 0.29 0.59 16.58
CA ARG A 146 0.14 -0.57 17.47
C ARG A 146 0.49 -0.29 18.93
N SER A 147 1.15 0.83 19.24
CA SER A 147 1.33 1.28 20.63
C SER A 147 -0.01 1.65 21.28
N GLY A 148 -1.02 2.02 20.48
CA GLY A 148 -2.34 2.43 20.96
C GLY A 148 -2.41 3.85 21.54
N GLY A 149 -1.31 4.62 21.47
CA GLY A 149 -1.25 5.97 22.02
C GLY A 149 -1.65 7.10 21.08
N TYR A 150 -2.02 6.80 19.82
CA TYR A 150 -2.29 7.80 18.79
C TYR A 150 -3.66 7.59 18.16
N ALA A 151 -4.35 8.69 17.85
CA ALA A 151 -5.57 8.68 17.06
C ALA A 151 -5.28 8.16 15.64
N PHE A 152 -4.21 8.67 15.02
CA PHE A 152 -3.69 8.24 13.73
C PHE A 152 -2.27 8.75 13.54
N VAL A 153 -1.58 8.24 12.52
CA VAL A 153 -0.28 8.71 12.06
C VAL A 153 -0.43 9.27 10.64
N GLU A 154 -0.01 10.51 10.45
CA GLU A 154 0.07 11.14 9.13
C GLU A 154 1.33 10.65 8.42
N VAL A 155 1.19 10.26 7.15
CA VAL A 155 2.30 9.75 6.34
C VAL A 155 2.53 10.71 5.18
N TYR A 156 3.72 11.31 5.11
CA TYR A 156 4.05 12.31 4.10
C TYR A 156 4.94 11.77 2.98
N SER A 157 4.95 12.50 1.87
CA SER A 157 5.93 12.30 0.81
C SER A 157 7.34 12.51 1.38
N GLY A 158 8.26 11.56 1.15
CA GLY A 158 9.61 11.57 1.73
C GLY A 158 9.77 10.82 3.07
N GLY A 159 8.73 10.12 3.54
CA GLY A 159 8.84 9.19 4.69
C GLY A 159 8.71 9.83 6.06
N LEU A 160 8.39 11.12 6.14
CA LEU A 160 8.04 11.78 7.39
C LEU A 160 6.74 11.19 7.95
N LEU A 161 6.79 10.79 9.22
CA LEU A 161 5.66 10.30 9.99
C LEU A 161 5.36 11.29 11.11
N LEU A 162 4.11 11.76 11.21
CA LEU A 162 3.66 12.63 12.30
C LEU A 162 2.53 11.93 13.08
N PRO A 163 2.82 11.38 14.27
CA PRO A 163 1.80 10.82 15.14
C PRO A 163 0.92 11.91 15.74
N VAL A 164 -0.40 11.70 15.74
CA VAL A 164 -1.39 12.62 16.29
C VAL A 164 -2.10 11.96 17.47
N LEU A 165 -2.10 12.62 18.63
CA LEU A 165 -2.82 12.19 19.83
C LEU A 165 -4.34 12.45 19.71
N ASP A 166 -5.13 11.84 20.59
CA ASP A 166 -6.59 12.03 20.61
C ASP A 166 -7.02 13.48 20.90
N ASP A 167 -6.18 14.26 21.60
CA ASP A 167 -6.41 15.69 21.82
C ASP A 167 -6.03 16.56 20.61
N GLY A 168 -5.35 15.98 19.62
CA GLY A 168 -4.86 16.64 18.41
C GLY A 168 -3.40 17.08 18.47
N THR A 169 -2.70 16.91 19.60
CA THR A 169 -1.27 17.20 19.70
C THR A 169 -0.47 16.35 18.71
N VAL A 170 0.42 16.99 17.96
CA VAL A 170 1.34 16.32 17.04
C VAL A 170 2.65 16.02 17.76
N VAL A 171 3.05 14.75 17.80
CA VAL A 171 4.32 14.34 18.40
C VAL A 171 5.44 14.56 17.39
N ARG A 172 6.49 15.26 17.84
CA ARG A 172 7.67 15.48 17.01
C ARG A 172 8.42 14.15 16.80
N PRO A 173 8.78 13.80 15.56
CA PRO A 173 9.59 12.61 15.26
C PRO A 173 11.03 12.73 15.75
#